data_AF-A0A970D3H8-F1
#
_entry.id   AF-A0A970D3H8-F1
#
_cell.length_a   1.000
_cell.length_b   1.000
_cell.length_c   1.000
_cell.angle_alpha   90.00
_cell.angle_beta   90.00
_cell.angle_gamma   90.00
#
_symmetry.space_group_name_H-M   'P 1'
#
loop_
_entity.id
_entity.type
_entity.pdbx_description
1 polymer ?
#
loop_
_entity_poly.entity_id
_entity_poly.type
_entity_poly.pdbx_seq_one_letter_code
_entity_poly.pdbx_strand_id
1 'polypeptide(L)'
;MKKTGEENKSSTKSLDIKNIIIALMSVLLTLSLLFNFLILGRLSNIQDNLNCEGLQDGLFHQMNSTLDKIRHLRQQVIDREVIKEDDIIGVPIDNQLKEDIKEYNKLVSMLRGFFSEMAIETIIAVLEPRNEDGEIYAPDTRNYLELPSEVREYTEIIADLSLYRDCTELLCNHPRLAYIISHEGGGSYGLWPYLWHTEYLREQDYIRESLNRLFELVEKIITSLDNEYEQLRQGDRNLVCP
;
A
#
# COMPACT_ATOMS: atom_id res chain seq x y z
N MET A 1 -4.26 -83.62 0.79
CA MET A 1 -4.11 -82.96 -0.52
C MET A 1 -4.45 -81.49 -0.36
N LYS A 2 -3.53 -80.58 -0.74
CA LYS A 2 -3.68 -79.17 -1.21
C LYS A 2 -4.60 -78.22 -0.39
N LYS A 3 -4.28 -76.94 -0.13
CA LYS A 3 -3.31 -76.02 -0.73
C LYS A 3 -3.17 -74.80 0.20
N THR A 4 -1.96 -74.23 0.16
CA THR A 4 -1.47 -72.95 0.69
C THR A 4 -2.30 -71.73 0.25
N GLY A 5 -2.38 -70.73 1.14
CA GLY A 5 -2.76 -69.35 0.85
C GLY A 5 -1.97 -68.41 1.76
N GLU A 6 -0.81 -67.96 1.29
CA GLU A 6 -0.02 -66.88 1.90
C GLU A 6 -0.64 -65.54 1.53
N GLU A 7 -1.09 -64.78 2.51
CA GLU A 7 -1.44 -63.36 2.35
C GLU A 7 -0.24 -62.49 2.73
N ASN A 8 0.39 -61.91 1.71
CA ASN A 8 1.41 -60.88 1.83
C ASN A 8 0.81 -59.58 2.36
N LYS A 9 1.08 -59.24 3.62
CA LYS A 9 0.91 -57.87 4.14
C LYS A 9 2.08 -57.01 3.69
N SER A 10 1.89 -56.18 2.66
CA SER A 10 2.80 -55.09 2.36
C SER A 10 2.61 -53.99 3.41
N SER A 11 3.57 -53.90 4.34
CA SER A 11 3.73 -52.74 5.21
C SER A 11 4.28 -51.59 4.35
N THR A 12 3.41 -50.66 3.98
CA THR A 12 3.81 -49.36 3.44
C THR A 12 4.57 -48.65 4.56
N LYS A 13 5.91 -48.66 4.48
CA LYS A 13 6.78 -47.83 5.32
C LYS A 13 6.27 -46.40 5.20
N SER A 14 5.69 -45.86 6.28
CA SER A 14 5.39 -44.44 6.38
C SER A 14 6.71 -43.71 6.26
N LEU A 15 6.96 -43.16 5.09
CA LEU A 15 8.10 -42.30 4.85
C LEU A 15 8.01 -41.18 5.88
N ASP A 16 8.97 -41.14 6.79
CA ASP A 16 8.88 -40.43 8.05
C ASP A 16 8.87 -38.93 7.78
N ILE A 17 7.66 -38.35 7.64
CA ILE A 17 7.39 -36.96 7.27
C ILE A 17 8.19 -35.99 8.15
N LYS A 18 8.50 -36.39 9.39
CA LYS A 18 9.38 -35.65 10.31
C LYS A 18 10.78 -35.44 9.74
N ASN A 19 11.37 -36.44 9.10
CA ASN A 19 12.71 -36.34 8.50
C ASN A 19 12.73 -35.41 7.28
N ILE A 20 11.62 -35.36 6.52
CA ILE A 20 11.47 -34.42 5.40
C ILE A 20 11.39 -32.98 5.93
N ILE A 21 10.60 -32.73 6.98
CA ILE A 21 10.46 -31.40 7.59
C ILE A 21 11.79 -30.93 8.17
N ILE A 22 12.53 -31.81 8.86
CA ILE A 22 13.85 -31.49 9.42
C ILE A 22 14.85 -31.15 8.31
N ALA A 23 14.86 -31.92 7.21
CA ALA A 23 15.73 -31.64 6.08
C ALA A 23 15.43 -30.29 5.42
N LEU A 24 14.15 -29.94 5.25
CA LEU A 24 13.73 -28.66 4.69
C LEU A 24 14.16 -27.48 5.57
N MET A 25 13.97 -27.57 6.89
CA MET A 25 14.39 -26.54 7.83
C MET A 25 15.92 -26.35 7.83
N SER A 26 16.68 -27.44 7.73
CA SER A 26 18.15 -27.38 7.64
C SER A 26 18.62 -26.66 6.38
N VAL A 27 18.00 -26.93 5.23
CA VAL A 27 18.34 -26.29 3.95
C VAL A 27 18.06 -24.79 4.01
N LEU A 28 16.90 -24.40 4.53
CA LEU A 28 16.51 -22.99 4.68
C LEU A 28 17.48 -22.21 5.56
N LEU A 29 17.93 -22.81 6.66
CA LEU A 29 18.89 -22.21 7.58
C LEU A 29 20.27 -22.04 6.93
N THR A 30 20.74 -23.04 6.18
CA THR A 30 22.01 -22.93 5.43
C THR A 30 21.98 -21.87 4.34
N LEU A 31 20.86 -21.72 3.64
CA LEU A 31 20.67 -20.67 2.63
C LEU A 31 20.67 -19.27 3.25
N SER A 32 19.99 -19.10 4.39
CA SER A 32 19.98 -17.81 5.11
C SER A 32 21.37 -17.41 5.58
N LEU A 33 22.16 -18.36 6.11
CA LEU A 33 23.55 -18.11 6.52
C LEU A 33 24.44 -17.73 5.33
N LEU A 34 24.33 -18.42 4.20
CA LEU A 34 25.06 -18.09 2.98
C LEU A 34 24.72 -16.69 2.45
N PHE A 35 23.44 -16.31 2.47
CA PHE A 35 23.00 -14.99 2.05
C PHE A 35 23.58 -13.90 2.96
N ASN A 36 23.57 -14.10 4.28
CA ASN A 36 24.17 -13.18 5.22
C ASN A 36 25.70 -13.07 5.06
N PHE A 37 26.40 -14.17 4.78
CA PHE A 37 27.83 -14.14 4.49
C PHE A 37 28.17 -13.39 3.19
N LEU A 38 27.33 -13.51 2.16
CA LEU A 38 27.50 -12.76 0.91
C LEU A 38 27.30 -11.25 1.09
N ILE A 39 26.33 -10.85 1.92
CA ILE A 39 26.12 -9.43 2.26
C ILE A 39 27.31 -8.89 3.06
N LEU A 40 27.78 -9.64 4.08
CA LEU A 40 28.94 -9.21 4.87
C LEU A 40 30.23 -9.13 4.04
N GLY A 41 30.45 -10.09 3.13
CA GLY A 41 31.62 -10.09 2.24
C GLY A 41 31.63 -8.94 1.24
N ARG A 42 30.45 -8.40 0.87
CA ARG A 42 30.37 -7.17 0.07
C ARG A 42 30.69 -5.92 0.87
N LEU A 43 30.43 -5.90 2.18
CA LEU A 43 30.72 -4.77 3.03
C LEU A 43 32.22 -4.68 3.40
N SER A 44 32.93 -5.81 3.53
CA SER A 44 34.35 -5.79 3.89
C SER A 44 35.28 -5.31 2.78
N ASN A 45 34.87 -5.40 1.51
CA ASN A 45 35.66 -4.96 0.36
C ASN A 45 35.64 -3.44 0.13
N ILE A 46 34.88 -2.68 0.92
CA ILE A 46 34.73 -1.23 0.77
C ILE A 46 35.80 -0.47 1.61
N GLN A 47 36.48 -1.14 2.54
CA GLN A 47 37.29 -0.44 3.56
C GLN A 47 38.76 -0.17 3.18
N ASP A 48 39.26 -0.73 2.06
CA ASP A 48 40.68 -0.66 1.71
C ASP A 48 41.08 0.44 0.71
N ASN A 49 40.15 1.30 0.26
CA ASN A 49 40.43 2.35 -0.75
C ASN A 49 40.22 3.80 -0.28
N LEU A 50 40.10 4.03 1.02
CA LEU A 50 39.92 5.37 1.57
C LEU A 50 41.27 6.06 1.81
N ASN A 51 41.80 6.72 0.78
CA ASN A 51 42.70 7.87 0.94
C ASN A 51 42.79 8.71 -0.34
N CYS A 52 41.66 9.22 -0.85
CA CYS A 52 41.61 10.40 -1.74
C CYS A 52 40.20 10.98 -2.05
N GLU A 53 39.12 10.60 -1.32
CA GLU A 53 37.71 10.80 -1.77
C GLU A 53 36.88 11.86 -1.00
N GLY A 54 37.47 12.67 -0.12
CA GLY A 54 36.71 13.50 0.83
C GLY A 54 35.81 14.61 0.24
N LEU A 55 35.89 14.91 -1.06
CA LEU A 55 35.05 15.94 -1.70
C LEU A 55 34.01 15.37 -2.68
N GLN A 56 34.27 14.19 -3.25
CA GLN A 56 33.38 13.51 -4.20
C GLN A 56 32.34 12.65 -3.47
N ASP A 57 32.74 12.04 -2.35
CA ASP A 57 31.90 11.15 -1.56
C ASP A 57 30.72 11.88 -0.89
N GLY A 58 30.95 13.14 -0.46
CA GLY A 58 29.89 13.99 0.10
C GLY A 58 28.81 14.38 -0.93
N LEU A 59 29.21 14.66 -2.18
CA LEU A 59 28.27 15.00 -3.26
C LEU A 59 27.45 13.77 -3.68
N PHE A 60 28.11 12.60 -3.76
CA PHE A 60 27.47 11.33 -4.10
C PHE A 60 26.47 10.88 -3.02
N HIS A 61 26.84 10.98 -1.74
CA HIS A 61 25.93 10.71 -0.62
C HIS A 61 24.73 11.66 -0.59
N GLN A 62 24.95 12.95 -0.84
CA GLN A 62 23.88 13.94 -0.88
C GLN A 62 22.93 13.70 -2.07
N MET A 63 23.44 13.39 -3.26
CA MET A 63 22.60 13.07 -4.44
C MET A 63 21.80 11.78 -4.25
N ASN A 64 22.39 10.73 -3.69
CA ASN A 64 21.67 9.50 -3.37
C ASN A 64 20.53 9.77 -2.37
N SER A 65 20.79 10.59 -1.35
CA SER A 65 19.74 11.02 -0.41
C SER A 65 18.61 11.79 -1.09
N THR A 66 18.91 12.66 -2.06
CA THR A 66 17.88 13.40 -2.81
C THR A 66 17.05 12.49 -3.71
N LEU A 67 17.68 11.54 -4.40
CA LEU A 67 16.97 10.56 -5.23
C LEU A 67 16.03 9.68 -4.40
N ASP A 68 16.46 9.25 -3.22
CA ASP A 68 15.60 8.47 -2.31
C ASP A 68 14.44 9.31 -1.77
N LYS A 69 14.64 10.60 -1.49
CA LYS A 69 13.54 11.52 -1.15
C LYS A 69 12.53 11.67 -2.29
N ILE A 70 12.98 11.80 -3.54
CA ILE A 70 12.07 11.90 -4.70
C ILE A 70 11.24 10.61 -4.83
N ARG A 71 11.87 9.43 -4.66
CA ARG A 71 11.14 8.15 -4.66
C ARG A 71 10.13 8.08 -3.53
N HIS A 72 10.49 8.55 -2.34
CA HIS A 72 9.58 8.59 -1.20
C HIS A 72 8.36 9.48 -1.47
N LEU A 73 8.57 10.71 -1.94
CA LEU A 73 7.50 11.63 -2.33
C LEU A 73 6.59 11.00 -3.39
N ARG A 74 7.18 10.37 -4.41
CA ARG A 74 6.43 9.69 -5.46
C ARG A 74 5.54 8.59 -4.88
N GLN A 75 6.06 7.81 -3.94
CA GLN A 75 5.30 6.76 -3.28
C GLN A 75 4.14 7.35 -2.46
N GLN A 76 4.36 8.43 -1.71
CA GLN A 76 3.28 9.12 -0.98
C GLN A 76 2.16 9.60 -1.92
N VAL A 77 2.50 10.12 -3.11
CA VAL A 77 1.49 10.50 -4.12
C VAL A 77 0.71 9.29 -4.63
N ILE A 78 1.40 8.18 -4.91
CA ILE A 78 0.79 6.91 -5.34
C ILE A 78 -0.17 6.38 -4.26
N ASP A 79 0.24 6.46 -2.99
CA ASP A 79 -0.50 5.96 -1.83
C ASP A 79 -1.56 6.95 -1.33
N ARG A 80 -1.75 8.07 -2.04
CA ARG A 80 -2.74 9.11 -1.71
C ARG A 80 -2.53 9.67 -0.29
N GLU A 81 -1.28 9.74 0.14
CA GLU A 81 -0.90 10.28 1.44
C GLU A 81 -0.68 11.79 1.37
N VAL A 82 -0.94 12.48 2.48
CA VAL A 82 -0.60 13.89 2.64
C VAL A 82 0.92 14.02 2.78
N ILE A 83 1.52 14.78 1.88
CA ILE A 83 2.97 15.05 1.88
C ILE A 83 3.26 16.15 2.91
N LYS A 84 4.17 15.89 3.85
CA LYS A 84 4.57 16.90 4.82
C LYS A 84 5.59 17.85 4.22
N GLU A 85 5.60 19.10 4.67
CA GLU A 85 6.58 20.09 4.22
C GLU A 85 8.02 19.60 4.45
N ASP A 86 8.27 18.89 5.55
CA ASP A 86 9.58 18.32 5.88
C ASP A 86 10.08 17.30 4.83
N ASP A 87 9.17 16.55 4.20
CA ASP A 87 9.49 15.54 3.19
C ASP A 87 9.99 16.20 1.88
N ILE A 88 9.59 17.46 1.66
CA ILE A 88 9.93 18.27 0.49
C ILE A 88 11.32 18.94 0.65
N ILE A 89 11.78 19.16 1.89
CA ILE A 89 13.01 19.91 2.15
C ILE A 89 14.22 19.22 1.50
N GLY A 90 14.95 19.98 0.68
CA GLY A 90 16.15 19.52 -0.01
C GLY A 90 15.89 18.77 -1.32
N VAL A 91 14.64 18.65 -1.74
CA VAL A 91 14.28 18.17 -3.07
C VAL A 91 14.22 19.37 -4.02
N PRO A 92 14.84 19.31 -5.22
CA PRO A 92 14.87 20.42 -6.17
C PRO A 92 13.52 20.55 -6.90
N ILE A 93 12.47 20.92 -6.18
CA ILE A 93 11.15 21.15 -6.77
C ILE A 93 10.92 22.62 -7.09
N ASP A 94 10.35 22.88 -8.26
CA ASP A 94 9.98 24.22 -8.67
C ASP A 94 8.74 24.73 -7.91
N ASN A 95 8.41 26.03 -8.10
CA ASN A 95 7.26 26.64 -7.43
C ASN A 95 5.93 26.07 -7.92
N GLN A 96 5.86 25.56 -9.15
CA GLN A 96 4.62 25.01 -9.70
C GLN A 96 4.31 23.67 -9.04
N LEU A 97 5.31 22.79 -8.89
CA LEU A 97 5.20 21.51 -8.22
C LEU A 97 4.85 21.69 -6.73
N LYS A 98 5.38 22.72 -6.08
CA LYS A 98 4.97 23.08 -4.70
C LYS A 98 3.49 23.42 -4.59
N GLU A 99 2.99 24.28 -5.47
CA GLU A 99 1.57 24.64 -5.46
C GLU A 99 0.68 23.44 -5.84
N ASP A 100 1.11 22.59 -6.78
CA ASP A 100 0.41 21.36 -7.12
C ASP A 100 0.33 20.40 -5.92
N ILE A 101 1.43 20.20 -5.17
CA ILE A 101 1.45 19.37 -3.95
C ILE A 101 0.52 19.94 -2.87
N LYS A 102 0.50 21.27 -2.72
CA LYS A 102 -0.39 21.94 -1.76
C LYS A 102 -1.86 21.75 -2.11
N GLU A 103 -2.21 21.87 -3.39
CA GLU A 103 -3.57 21.60 -3.88
C GLU A 103 -3.93 20.12 -3.69
N TYR A 104 -3.03 19.21 -4.05
CA TYR A 104 -3.16 17.77 -3.85
C TYR A 104 -3.45 17.42 -2.38
N ASN A 105 -2.64 17.92 -1.43
CA ASN A 105 -2.83 17.68 0.00
C ASN A 105 -4.21 18.14 0.50
N LYS A 106 -4.67 19.29 0.02
CA LYS A 106 -6.00 19.82 0.34
C LYS A 106 -7.10 18.90 -0.17
N LEU A 107 -6.98 18.42 -1.41
CA LEU A 107 -7.97 17.52 -2.02
C LEU A 107 -7.99 16.16 -1.34
N VAL A 108 -6.82 15.55 -1.10
CA VAL A 108 -6.70 14.28 -0.38
C VAL A 108 -7.39 14.37 0.99
N SER A 109 -7.09 15.41 1.77
CA SER A 109 -7.65 15.56 3.11
C SER A 109 -9.18 15.76 3.08
N MET A 110 -9.67 16.60 2.17
CA MET A 110 -11.09 16.90 2.04
C MET A 110 -11.88 15.67 1.56
N LEU A 111 -11.39 15.00 0.51
CA LEU A 111 -12.05 13.84 -0.08
C LEU A 111 -12.02 12.64 0.88
N ARG A 112 -10.91 12.42 1.60
CA ARG A 112 -10.83 11.35 2.60
C ARG A 112 -11.87 11.56 3.69
N GLY A 113 -12.01 12.79 4.20
CA GLY A 113 -13.06 13.12 5.19
C GLY A 113 -14.48 12.84 4.68
N PHE A 114 -14.79 13.30 3.47
CA PHE A 114 -16.08 13.06 2.82
C PHE A 114 -16.36 11.55 2.65
N PHE A 115 -15.39 10.78 2.17
CA PHE A 115 -15.59 9.35 1.97
C PHE A 115 -15.61 8.56 3.27
N SER A 116 -14.94 9.00 4.33
CA SER A 116 -15.07 8.40 5.66
C SER A 116 -16.50 8.52 6.18
N GLU A 117 -17.14 9.68 6.04
CA GLU A 117 -18.55 9.88 6.41
C GLU A 117 -19.47 8.94 5.64
N MET A 118 -19.32 8.89 4.32
CA MET A 118 -20.11 8.00 3.46
C MET A 118 -19.86 6.51 3.75
N ALA A 119 -18.62 6.14 4.06
CA ALA A 119 -18.26 4.78 4.41
C ALA A 119 -18.92 4.34 5.72
N ILE A 120 -18.97 5.23 6.72
CA ILE A 120 -19.64 4.94 8.01
C ILE A 120 -21.12 4.65 7.77
N GLU A 121 -21.81 5.53 7.03
CA GLU A 121 -23.22 5.32 6.67
C GLU A 121 -23.44 3.98 5.98
N THR A 122 -22.59 3.67 5.00
CA THR A 122 -22.69 2.44 4.20
C THR A 122 -22.45 1.20 5.04
N ILE A 123 -21.37 1.16 5.81
CA ILE A 123 -21.02 -0.02 6.62
C ILE A 123 -22.03 -0.24 7.74
N ILE A 124 -22.56 0.80 8.37
CA ILE A 124 -23.61 0.65 9.37
C ILE A 124 -24.90 0.12 8.74
N ALA A 125 -25.29 0.64 7.57
CA ALA A 125 -26.47 0.16 6.85
C ALA A 125 -26.33 -1.28 6.38
N VAL A 126 -25.12 -1.71 6.03
CA VAL A 126 -24.83 -3.06 5.53
C VAL A 126 -24.70 -4.07 6.66
N LEU A 127 -24.00 -3.74 7.74
CA LEU A 127 -23.71 -4.68 8.84
C LEU A 127 -24.75 -4.63 9.96
N GLU A 128 -25.55 -3.57 10.04
CA GLU A 128 -26.49 -3.28 11.14
C GLU A 128 -25.89 -3.57 12.53
N PRO A 129 -24.68 -3.06 12.86
CA PRO A 129 -24.04 -3.36 14.13
C PRO A 129 -24.91 -2.84 15.28
N ARG A 130 -25.06 -3.64 16.34
CA ARG A 130 -25.90 -3.30 17.50
C ARG A 130 -25.07 -3.03 18.75
N ASN A 131 -25.50 -2.04 19.53
CA ASN A 131 -24.93 -1.73 20.84
C ASN A 131 -25.41 -2.73 21.92
N GLU A 132 -24.97 -2.52 23.16
CA GLU A 132 -25.35 -3.38 24.31
C GLU A 132 -26.86 -3.39 24.58
N ASP A 133 -27.57 -2.32 24.22
CA ASP A 133 -29.03 -2.17 24.33
C ASP A 133 -29.79 -2.83 23.15
N GLY A 134 -29.08 -3.35 22.15
CA GLY A 134 -29.65 -3.98 20.96
C GLY A 134 -30.08 -3.01 19.85
N GLU A 135 -29.77 -1.71 20.00
CA GLU A 135 -30.05 -0.67 19.00
C GLU A 135 -28.91 -0.60 17.96
N ILE A 136 -29.27 -0.30 16.71
CA ILE A 136 -28.26 -0.12 15.64
C ILE A 136 -27.50 1.18 15.90
N TYR A 137 -26.17 1.15 15.74
CA TYR A 137 -25.35 2.35 15.86
C TYR A 137 -25.82 3.44 14.90
N ALA A 138 -25.90 4.68 15.38
CA ALA A 138 -26.18 5.82 14.51
C ALA A 138 -24.97 6.09 13.59
N PRO A 139 -25.18 6.41 12.32
CA PRO A 139 -24.10 6.83 11.42
C PRO A 139 -23.71 8.28 11.69
N ASP A 140 -23.03 8.52 12.82
CA ASP A 140 -22.52 9.83 13.21
C ASP A 140 -21.00 9.76 13.44
N THR A 141 -20.25 10.55 12.66
CA THR A 141 -18.79 10.68 12.81
C THR A 141 -18.38 11.25 14.17
N ARG A 142 -19.24 11.97 14.87
CA ARG A 142 -18.95 12.48 16.23
C ARG A 142 -18.75 11.35 17.24
N ASN A 143 -19.41 10.21 17.00
CA ASN A 143 -19.33 9.02 17.83
C ASN A 143 -18.45 7.94 17.19
N TYR A 144 -17.56 8.31 16.26
CA TYR A 144 -16.68 7.36 15.56
C TYR A 144 -15.93 6.43 16.52
N LEU A 145 -15.45 6.95 17.64
CA LEU A 145 -14.71 6.17 18.65
C LEU A 145 -15.59 5.15 19.39
N GLU A 146 -16.91 5.32 19.38
CA GLU A 146 -17.87 4.41 20.01
C GLU A 146 -18.28 3.28 19.06
N LEU A 147 -18.04 3.42 17.75
CA LEU A 147 -18.30 2.36 16.78
C LEU A 147 -17.43 1.12 17.09
N PRO A 148 -17.88 -0.09 16.72
CA PRO A 148 -17.03 -1.27 16.80
C PRO A 148 -15.72 -1.07 16.01
N SER A 149 -14.60 -1.62 16.51
CA SER A 149 -13.30 -1.46 15.85
C SER A 149 -13.29 -1.97 14.41
N GLU A 150 -14.04 -3.04 14.15
CA GLU A 150 -14.18 -3.62 12.81
C GLU A 150 -14.90 -2.68 11.85
N VAL A 151 -15.96 -1.99 12.30
CA VAL A 151 -16.66 -0.96 11.51
C VAL A 151 -15.69 0.17 11.15
N ARG A 152 -14.96 0.69 12.15
CA ARG A 152 -13.96 1.75 11.92
C ARG A 152 -12.92 1.33 10.87
N GLU A 153 -12.37 0.14 11.00
CA GLU A 153 -11.36 -0.37 10.08
C GLU A 153 -11.89 -0.49 8.64
N TYR A 154 -13.11 -0.99 8.45
CA TYR A 154 -13.73 -1.01 7.12
C TYR A 154 -13.92 0.39 6.55
N THR A 155 -14.33 1.35 7.39
CA THR A 155 -14.57 2.71 6.94
C THR A 155 -13.28 3.41 6.51
N GLU A 156 -12.18 3.18 7.21
CA GLU A 156 -10.84 3.68 6.84
C GLU A 156 -10.38 3.10 5.50
N ILE A 157 -10.49 1.77 5.33
CA ILE A 157 -10.15 1.09 4.07
C ILE A 157 -10.97 1.66 2.91
N ILE A 158 -12.29 1.80 3.09
CA ILE A 158 -13.15 2.31 2.03
C ILE A 158 -12.77 3.75 1.69
N ALA A 159 -12.61 4.61 2.69
CA ALA A 159 -12.26 6.01 2.49
C ALA A 159 -10.93 6.17 1.72
N ASP A 160 -9.92 5.37 2.08
CA ASP A 160 -8.62 5.41 1.42
C ASP A 160 -8.71 4.91 -0.04
N LEU A 161 -9.38 3.78 -0.28
CA LEU A 161 -9.55 3.22 -1.64
C LEU A 161 -10.43 4.10 -2.53
N SER A 162 -11.28 4.95 -1.95
CA SER A 162 -12.11 5.92 -2.68
C SER A 162 -11.28 7.02 -3.37
N LEU A 163 -10.01 7.20 -2.98
CA LEU A 163 -9.14 8.21 -3.60
C LEU A 163 -8.49 7.73 -4.91
N TYR A 164 -8.90 6.57 -5.40
CA TYR A 164 -8.39 5.93 -6.61
C TYR A 164 -9.43 5.91 -7.72
N ARG A 165 -8.96 6.04 -8.97
CA ARG A 165 -9.84 6.10 -10.16
C ARG A 165 -10.59 4.77 -10.35
N ASP A 166 -9.94 3.67 -10.01
CA ASP A 166 -10.39 2.28 -10.06
C ASP A 166 -10.97 1.79 -8.72
N CYS A 167 -11.51 2.69 -7.88
CA CYS A 167 -11.97 2.35 -6.53
C CYS A 167 -12.91 1.13 -6.48
N THR A 168 -13.84 0.96 -7.43
CA THR A 168 -14.76 -0.18 -7.43
C THR A 168 -14.02 -1.51 -7.52
N GLU A 169 -12.98 -1.60 -8.36
CA GLU A 169 -12.16 -2.80 -8.48
C GLU A 169 -11.38 -3.05 -7.18
N LEU A 170 -10.78 -2.00 -6.62
CA LEU A 170 -10.03 -2.08 -5.37
C LEU A 170 -10.92 -2.52 -4.19
N LEU A 171 -12.12 -1.94 -4.06
CA LEU A 171 -13.08 -2.28 -3.01
C LEU A 171 -13.54 -3.73 -3.13
N CYS A 172 -13.92 -4.17 -4.34
CA CYS A 172 -14.37 -5.54 -4.59
C CYS A 172 -13.28 -6.59 -4.35
N ASN A 173 -12.02 -6.24 -4.61
CA ASN A 173 -10.89 -7.15 -4.46
C ASN A 173 -10.20 -7.04 -3.08
N HIS A 174 -10.58 -6.09 -2.23
CA HIS A 174 -9.97 -5.93 -0.93
C HIS A 174 -10.32 -7.13 -0.03
N PRO A 175 -9.34 -7.90 0.49
CA PRO A 175 -9.61 -9.18 1.17
C PRO A 175 -10.58 -9.08 2.34
N ARG A 176 -10.56 -7.96 3.06
CA ARG A 176 -11.44 -7.71 4.21
C ARG A 176 -12.86 -7.29 3.82
N LEU A 177 -13.03 -6.61 2.68
CA LEU A 177 -14.35 -6.17 2.21
C LEU A 177 -15.04 -7.26 1.39
N ALA A 178 -14.26 -8.13 0.73
CA ALA A 178 -14.76 -9.20 -0.12
C ALA A 178 -15.76 -10.12 0.62
N TYR A 179 -15.54 -10.39 1.91
CA TYR A 179 -16.50 -11.16 2.71
C TYR A 179 -17.85 -10.45 2.79
N ILE A 180 -17.86 -9.17 3.20
CA ILE A 180 -19.09 -8.37 3.33
C ILE A 180 -19.80 -8.24 1.99
N ILE A 181 -19.06 -7.90 0.94
CA ILE A 181 -19.61 -7.72 -0.41
C ILE A 181 -20.19 -9.03 -0.94
N SER A 182 -19.53 -10.17 -0.72
CA SER A 182 -20.00 -11.49 -1.19
C SER A 182 -21.15 -12.06 -0.37
N HIS A 183 -21.16 -11.84 0.94
CA HIS A 183 -22.23 -12.31 1.84
C HIS A 183 -23.54 -11.55 1.55
N GLU A 184 -23.42 -10.26 1.26
CA GLU A 184 -24.54 -9.40 0.83
C GLU A 184 -24.80 -9.46 -0.69
N GLY A 185 -23.93 -10.15 -1.44
CA GLY A 185 -23.97 -10.26 -2.91
C GLY A 185 -25.14 -11.09 -3.44
N GLY A 186 -25.97 -11.66 -2.56
CA GLY A 186 -27.27 -12.22 -2.91
C GLY A 186 -28.42 -11.20 -2.95
N GLY A 187 -28.19 -9.97 -2.47
CA GLY A 187 -29.18 -8.90 -2.36
C GLY A 187 -28.69 -7.54 -2.91
N SER A 188 -29.52 -6.50 -2.80
CA SER A 188 -29.21 -5.15 -3.29
C SER A 188 -28.09 -4.44 -2.50
N TYR A 189 -27.81 -4.89 -1.28
CA TYR A 189 -26.81 -4.28 -0.40
C TYR A 189 -25.38 -4.55 -0.88
N GLY A 190 -25.08 -5.71 -1.50
CA GLY A 190 -23.75 -5.98 -2.06
C GLY A 190 -23.33 -5.14 -3.27
N LEU A 191 -24.22 -4.27 -3.79
CA LEU A 191 -23.95 -3.44 -4.97
C LEU A 191 -23.29 -2.09 -4.64
N TRP A 192 -23.19 -1.72 -3.36
CA TRP A 192 -22.65 -0.41 -2.95
C TRP A 192 -21.28 -0.05 -3.59
N PRO A 193 -20.32 -0.98 -3.82
CA PRO A 193 -19.03 -0.62 -4.42
C PRO A 193 -19.17 -0.12 -5.87
N TYR A 194 -20.17 -0.60 -6.60
CA TYR A 194 -20.44 -0.22 -7.99
C TYR A 194 -21.15 1.13 -8.10
N LEU A 195 -21.78 1.56 -7.01
CA LEU A 195 -22.51 2.83 -6.91
C LEU A 195 -21.65 3.96 -6.35
N TRP A 196 -20.45 3.64 -5.85
CA TRP A 196 -19.61 4.51 -5.02
C TRP A 196 -19.20 5.81 -5.71
N HIS A 197 -18.56 5.73 -6.88
CA HIS A 197 -18.19 6.90 -7.69
C HIS A 197 -19.24 7.29 -8.73
N THR A 198 -20.44 6.70 -8.67
CA THR A 198 -21.51 6.91 -9.65
C THR A 198 -22.75 7.48 -8.97
N GLU A 199 -23.69 6.64 -8.54
CA GLU A 199 -24.95 7.07 -7.95
C GLU A 199 -24.76 7.83 -6.64
N TYR A 200 -23.79 7.44 -5.80
CA TYR A 200 -23.53 8.14 -4.53
C TYR A 200 -22.94 9.54 -4.72
N LEU A 201 -22.36 9.82 -5.89
CA LEU A 201 -21.84 11.15 -6.25
C LEU A 201 -22.75 11.91 -7.23
N ARG A 202 -23.93 11.37 -7.57
CA ARG A 202 -24.79 11.93 -8.63
C ARG A 202 -25.17 13.38 -8.35
N GLU A 203 -25.42 13.71 -7.08
CA GLU A 203 -25.83 15.05 -6.62
C GLU A 203 -24.67 15.82 -5.97
N GLN A 204 -23.45 15.27 -6.01
CA GLN A 204 -22.25 15.81 -5.37
C GLN A 204 -21.25 16.29 -6.42
N ASP A 205 -21.68 17.20 -7.29
CA ASP A 205 -20.86 17.67 -8.43
C ASP A 205 -19.48 18.18 -7.99
N TYR A 206 -19.42 18.93 -6.88
CA TYR A 206 -18.17 19.46 -6.34
C TYR A 206 -17.19 18.36 -5.90
N ILE A 207 -17.68 17.23 -5.38
CA ILE A 207 -16.85 16.07 -5.01
C ILE A 207 -16.32 15.40 -6.27
N ARG A 208 -17.17 15.19 -7.27
CA ARG A 208 -16.78 14.57 -8.55
C ARG A 208 -15.72 15.41 -9.27
N GLU A 209 -15.89 16.73 -9.30
CA GLU A 209 -14.90 17.66 -9.84
C GLU A 209 -13.58 17.60 -9.04
N SER A 210 -13.66 17.58 -7.71
CA SER A 210 -12.49 17.47 -6.84
C SER A 210 -11.74 16.14 -7.03
N LEU A 211 -12.45 15.03 -7.24
CA LEU A 211 -11.85 13.72 -7.54
C LEU A 211 -11.12 13.71 -8.88
N ASN A 212 -11.79 14.22 -9.93
CA ASN A 212 -11.15 14.33 -11.24
C ASN A 212 -9.89 15.19 -11.16
N ARG A 213 -9.97 16.31 -10.43
CA ARG A 213 -8.82 17.18 -10.18
C ARG A 213 -7.71 16.48 -9.42
N LEU A 214 -8.04 15.69 -8.41
CA LEU A 214 -7.06 14.87 -7.68
C LEU A 214 -6.35 13.90 -8.62
N PHE A 215 -7.08 13.20 -9.49
CA PHE A 215 -6.48 12.25 -10.43
C PHE A 215 -5.52 12.93 -11.42
N GLU A 216 -5.90 14.10 -11.95
CA GLU A 216 -5.02 14.90 -12.81
C GLU A 216 -3.74 15.35 -12.08
N LEU A 217 -3.87 15.81 -10.84
CA LEU A 217 -2.74 16.26 -10.04
C LEU A 217 -1.79 15.12 -9.71
N VAL A 218 -2.29 13.92 -9.40
CA VAL A 218 -1.47 12.73 -9.17
C VAL A 218 -0.58 12.45 -10.39
N GLU A 219 -1.17 12.39 -11.58
CA GLU A 219 -0.45 12.13 -12.83
C GLU A 219 0.59 13.23 -13.10
N LYS A 220 0.20 14.49 -12.89
CA LYS A 220 1.07 15.66 -13.07
C LYS A 220 2.27 15.65 -12.12
N ILE A 221 2.02 15.45 -10.82
CA ILE A 221 3.06 15.45 -9.78
C ILE A 221 4.03 14.29 -10.00
N ILE A 222 3.53 13.07 -10.27
CA ILE A 222 4.39 11.91 -10.56
C ILE A 222 5.28 12.18 -11.76
N THR A 223 4.72 12.73 -12.85
CA THR A 223 5.49 13.07 -14.05
C THR A 223 6.59 14.08 -13.76
N SER A 224 6.29 15.13 -12.98
CA SER A 224 7.28 16.13 -12.57
C SER A 224 8.39 15.51 -11.72
N LEU A 225 8.05 14.66 -10.74
CA LEU A 225 9.02 13.99 -9.89
C LEU A 225 9.91 13.01 -10.68
N ASP A 226 9.34 12.26 -11.63
CA ASP A 226 10.10 11.36 -12.51
C ASP A 226 11.08 12.13 -13.41
N ASN A 227 10.67 13.30 -13.91
CA ASN A 227 11.56 14.18 -14.67
C ASN A 227 12.74 14.69 -13.83
N GLU A 228 12.49 15.14 -12.59
CA GLU A 228 13.54 15.57 -11.67
C GLU A 228 14.49 14.41 -11.32
N TYR A 229 13.94 13.23 -11.07
CA TYR A 229 14.71 12.02 -10.80
C TYR A 229 15.67 11.69 -11.96
N GLU A 230 15.18 11.71 -13.20
CA GLU A 230 16.01 11.40 -14.37
C GLU A 230 17.04 12.48 -14.69
N GLN A 231 16.73 13.77 -14.46
CA GLN A 231 17.71 14.85 -14.60
C GLN A 231 18.88 14.70 -13.63
N LEU A 232 18.60 14.43 -12.35
CA LEU A 232 19.63 14.19 -11.33
C LEU A 232 20.48 12.96 -11.66
N ARG A 233 19.84 11.87 -12.11
CA ARG A 233 20.52 10.64 -12.52
C ARG A 233 21.40 10.81 -13.77
N GLN A 234 21.02 11.68 -14.70
CA GLN A 234 21.84 11.99 -15.88
C GLN A 234 23.01 12.93 -15.53
N GLY A 235 22.79 13.89 -14.62
CA GLY A 235 23.86 14.73 -14.06
C GLY A 235 24.98 13.89 -13.42
N ASP A 236 24.61 12.83 -12.71
CA ASP A 236 25.55 11.90 -12.07
C ASP A 236 26.46 11.18 -13.09
N ARG A 237 25.87 10.69 -14.19
CA ARG A 237 26.62 9.98 -15.25
C ARG A 237 27.65 10.87 -15.96
N ASN A 238 27.39 12.17 -16.06
CA ASN A 238 28.31 13.11 -16.70
C ASN A 238 29.47 13.55 -15.78
N LEU A 239 29.36 13.33 -14.46
CA LEU A 239 30.42 13.65 -13.49
C LEU A 239 31.42 12.51 -13.29
N VAL A 240 31.05 11.28 -13.67
CA VAL A 240 31.88 10.07 -13.49
C VAL A 240 32.82 9.80 -14.68
N CYS A 241 32.62 10.44 -15.84
CA CYS A 241 33.50 10.30 -17.01
C CYS A 241 33.71 11.62 -17.76
N PRO A 242 34.84 12.32 -17.56
CA PRO A 242 35.44 13.19 -18.58
C PRO A 242 36.19 12.38 -19.66
#